data_AF-A0A9Q6PRN4-F1
#
_entry.id   AF-A0A9Q6PRN4-F1
#
_cell.length_a   1.000
_cell.length_b   1.000
_cell.length_c   1.000
_cell.angle_alpha   90.00
_cell.angle_beta   90.00
_cell.angle_gamma   90.00
#
_symmetry.space_group_name_H-M   'P 1'
#
loop_
_entity.id
_entity.type
_entity.pdbx_description
1 polymer ?
#
loop_
_entity_poly.entity_id
_entity_poly.type
_entity_poly.pdbx_seq_one_letter_code
_entity_poly.pdbx_strand_id
1 'polypeptide(L)'
;MLRYGLRQNKNGTCYINVMRDVGKIDSNGNRKQNYEQATKIKLPASVSEYPTKLDKSHIQNLSADEITALENWYSSVLFAATELESPVKNLKSDVYHTDEKFLDTINELATAARKHKIEFIPKQVMLEALLDAAKKTEHAIEKKTGKKLGLLSKAGIDSRPSGLIKKLDEKSRMLFKCIYDLPCGTQEALRQFNAIAQRYGRRNNMTSELLRKIAKPKKDEFSPTVKKWMFSIAIDLLHENDINPLSIAETESIAYYFALQRQQEGVNATECVFLFKTRFQPTEEQLVIGTKAIENLYEETATA
;
A
#
# COMPACT_ATOMS: atom_id res chain seq x y z
N MET A 1 24.10 -8.00 -23.17
CA MET A 1 23.36 -6.81 -22.67
C MET A 1 22.18 -6.54 -23.59
N LEU A 2 20.97 -6.39 -23.03
CA LEU A 2 19.78 -6.05 -23.83
C LEU A 2 19.75 -4.55 -24.17
N ARG A 3 19.23 -4.22 -25.35
CA ARG A 3 18.89 -2.86 -25.78
C ARG A 3 17.40 -2.76 -26.08
N TYR A 4 16.83 -1.58 -25.82
CA TYR A 4 15.39 -1.35 -25.96
C TYR A 4 15.15 -0.31 -27.04
N GLY A 5 14.60 -0.74 -28.18
CA GLY A 5 14.22 0.14 -29.28
C GLY A 5 12.74 0.48 -29.21
N LEU A 6 12.39 1.75 -29.04
CA LEU A 6 11.01 2.20 -28.99
C LEU A 6 10.51 2.62 -30.39
N ARG A 7 9.30 2.17 -30.75
CA ARG A 7 8.55 2.70 -31.90
C ARG A 7 7.13 3.04 -31.45
N GLN A 8 6.63 4.20 -31.87
CA GLN A 8 5.25 4.61 -31.61
C GLN A 8 4.47 4.69 -32.92
N ASN A 9 3.27 4.10 -32.94
CA ASN A 9 2.35 4.21 -34.06
C ASN A 9 1.50 5.49 -33.97
N LYS A 10 0.88 5.88 -35.09
CA LYS A 10 0.00 7.06 -35.16
C LYS A 10 -1.17 7.05 -34.16
N ASN A 11 -1.63 5.85 -33.77
CA ASN A 11 -2.69 5.65 -32.77
C ASN A 11 -2.18 5.67 -31.32
N GLY A 12 -0.93 6.07 -31.07
CA GLY A 12 -0.33 6.17 -29.74
C GLY A 12 0.20 4.86 -29.17
N THR A 13 -0.13 3.69 -29.75
CA THR A 13 0.39 2.38 -29.33
C THR A 13 1.92 2.34 -29.45
N CYS A 14 2.59 1.87 -28.39
CA CYS A 14 4.04 1.77 -28.35
C CYS A 14 4.48 0.31 -28.53
N TYR A 15 5.55 0.11 -29.29
CA TYR A 15 6.22 -1.17 -29.44
C TYR A 15 7.66 -1.04 -28.97
N ILE A 16 8.04 -1.92 -28.06
CA ILE A 16 9.41 -2.02 -27.58
C ILE A 16 10.01 -3.26 -28.22
N ASN A 17 11.00 -3.04 -29.08
CA ASN A 17 11.85 -4.09 -29.61
C ASN A 17 12.97 -4.33 -28.60
N VAL A 18 13.00 -5.50 -27.99
CA VAL A 18 14.08 -5.92 -27.11
C VAL A 18 15.13 -6.60 -27.97
N MET A 19 16.32 -6.04 -27.99
CA MET A 19 17.41 -6.42 -28.87
C MET A 19 18.55 -7.02 -28.05
N ARG A 20 19.10 -8.16 -28.50
CA ARG A 20 20.26 -8.82 -27.90
C ARG A 20 21.47 -8.58 -28.81
N ASP A 21 22.60 -8.16 -28.22
CA ASP A 21 23.88 -8.14 -28.92
C ASP A 21 24.32 -9.58 -29.18
N VAL A 22 24.43 -9.95 -30.45
CA VAL A 22 24.89 -11.26 -30.90
C VAL A 22 26.30 -11.23 -31.49
N GLY A 23 27.00 -10.10 -31.32
CA GLY A 23 28.43 -9.92 -31.58
C GLY A 23 29.00 -10.82 -32.68
N LYS A 24 28.86 -10.43 -33.95
CA LYS A 24 29.58 -11.15 -35.01
C LYS A 24 30.98 -10.56 -35.14
N ILE A 25 31.98 -11.42 -35.03
CA ILE A 25 33.34 -11.10 -35.44
C ILE A 25 33.35 -11.21 -36.96
N ASP A 26 33.70 -10.13 -37.65
CA ASP A 26 33.85 -10.19 -39.10
C ASP A 26 35.11 -10.97 -39.50
N SER A 27 35.26 -11.26 -40.79
CA SER A 27 36.41 -11.97 -41.35
C SER A 27 37.76 -11.28 -41.11
N ASN A 28 37.75 -10.04 -40.62
CA ASN A 28 38.94 -9.25 -40.31
C ASN A 28 39.20 -9.17 -38.79
N GLY A 29 38.47 -9.93 -37.97
CA GLY A 29 38.63 -9.95 -36.51
C GLY A 29 37.98 -8.78 -35.79
N ASN A 30 37.23 -7.91 -36.48
CA ASN A 30 36.56 -6.77 -35.85
C ASN A 30 35.20 -7.18 -35.30
N ARG A 31 34.92 -6.78 -34.05
CA ARG A 31 33.61 -6.98 -33.43
C ARG A 31 32.60 -6.01 -34.04
N LYS A 32 31.71 -6.51 -34.90
CA LYS A 32 30.55 -5.75 -35.35
C LYS A 32 29.44 -5.87 -34.31
N GLN A 33 28.96 -4.73 -33.82
CA GLN A 33 27.74 -4.67 -33.02
C GLN A 33 26.57 -5.04 -33.91
N ASN A 34 26.16 -6.31 -33.84
CA ASN A 34 24.99 -6.83 -34.53
C ASN A 34 23.96 -7.18 -33.47
N TYR A 35 22.75 -6.67 -33.64
CA TYR A 35 21.65 -6.91 -32.73
C TYR A 35 20.61 -7.79 -33.42
N GLU A 36 20.17 -8.84 -32.72
CA GLU A 36 18.98 -9.58 -33.11
C GLU A 36 17.79 -9.15 -32.24
N GLN A 37 16.58 -9.26 -32.78
CA GLN A 37 15.38 -9.05 -31.98
C GLN A 37 15.12 -10.29 -31.11
N ALA A 38 15.30 -10.14 -29.80
CA ALA A 38 15.04 -11.20 -28.84
C ALA A 38 13.54 -11.33 -28.53
N THR A 39 12.84 -10.20 -28.38
CA THR A 39 11.40 -10.17 -28.18
C THR A 39 10.78 -8.83 -28.62
N LYS A 40 9.45 -8.76 -28.62
CA LYS A 40 8.67 -7.57 -28.93
C LYS A 40 7.56 -7.40 -27.91
N ILE A 41 7.49 -6.25 -27.27
CA ILE A 41 6.46 -5.92 -26.30
C ILE A 41 5.56 -4.85 -26.91
N LYS A 42 4.24 -5.10 -26.91
CA LYS A 42 3.23 -4.12 -27.32
C LYS A 42 2.63 -3.49 -26.07
N LEU A 43 2.71 -2.18 -25.95
CA LEU A 43 2.05 -1.41 -24.90
C LEU A 43 0.88 -0.61 -25.49
N PRO A 44 -0.27 -0.59 -24.80
CA PRO A 44 -1.43 0.19 -25.23
C PRO A 44 -1.12 1.70 -25.26
N ALA A 45 -2.04 2.48 -25.82
CA ALA A 45 -1.89 3.93 -25.87
C ALA A 45 -2.07 4.57 -24.49
N SER A 46 -2.97 4.01 -23.68
CA SER A 46 -3.20 4.47 -22.31
C SER A 46 -2.18 3.85 -21.35
N VAL A 47 -1.55 4.70 -20.54
CA VAL A 47 -0.62 4.31 -19.47
C VAL A 47 -1.32 3.44 -18.41
N SER A 48 -2.57 3.73 -18.10
CA SER A 48 -3.37 2.96 -17.13
C SER A 48 -3.67 1.52 -17.58
N GLU A 49 -3.45 1.22 -18.86
CA GLU A 49 -3.70 -0.10 -19.45
C GLU A 49 -2.39 -0.92 -19.60
N TYR A 50 -1.25 -0.40 -19.12
CA TYR A 50 0.01 -1.13 -19.22
C TYR A 50 -0.07 -2.42 -18.38
N PRO A 51 0.36 -3.58 -18.92
CA PRO A 51 0.24 -4.83 -18.20
C PRO A 51 1.13 -4.82 -16.95
N THR A 52 0.58 -5.24 -15.81
CA THR A 52 1.31 -5.19 -14.52
C THR A 52 2.51 -6.13 -14.47
N LYS A 53 2.56 -7.14 -15.34
CA LYS A 53 3.67 -8.08 -15.50
C LYS A 53 3.85 -8.43 -16.98
N LEU A 54 5.06 -8.84 -17.35
CA LEU A 54 5.34 -9.35 -18.69
C LEU A 54 4.78 -10.76 -18.85
N ASP A 55 4.06 -10.99 -19.94
CA ASP A 55 3.60 -12.34 -20.30
C ASP A 55 4.74 -13.32 -20.55
N LYS A 56 4.48 -14.62 -20.36
CA LYS A 56 5.45 -15.71 -20.62
C LYS A 56 6.02 -15.67 -22.04
N SER A 57 5.22 -15.27 -23.02
CA SER A 57 5.65 -15.12 -24.42
C SER A 57 6.77 -14.08 -24.60
N HIS A 58 6.85 -13.06 -23.73
CA HIS A 58 7.88 -12.04 -23.81
C HIS A 58 9.25 -12.54 -23.31
N ILE A 59 9.26 -13.55 -22.43
CA ILE A 59 10.48 -14.02 -21.74
C ILE A 59 10.95 -15.41 -22.19
N GLN A 60 10.16 -16.14 -22.97
CA GLN A 60 10.41 -17.54 -23.34
C GLN A 60 11.77 -17.79 -24.01
N ASN A 61 12.30 -16.82 -24.76
CA ASN A 61 13.55 -16.96 -25.54
C ASN A 61 14.74 -16.23 -24.88
N LEU A 62 14.61 -15.84 -23.61
CA LEU A 62 15.62 -15.10 -22.86
C LEU A 62 16.35 -16.01 -21.87
N SER A 63 17.65 -15.78 -21.68
CA SER A 63 18.40 -16.39 -20.57
C SER A 63 17.94 -15.81 -19.22
N ALA A 64 18.24 -16.49 -18.11
CA ALA A 64 17.83 -16.03 -16.77
C ALA A 64 18.30 -14.59 -16.44
N ASP A 65 19.51 -14.23 -16.87
CA ASP A 65 20.07 -12.89 -16.66
C ASP A 65 19.33 -11.85 -17.51
N GLU A 66 18.96 -12.21 -18.73
CA GLU A 66 18.22 -11.32 -19.63
C GLU A 66 16.77 -11.15 -19.21
N ILE A 67 16.14 -12.19 -18.66
CA ILE A 67 14.83 -12.09 -18.03
C ILE A 67 14.91 -11.08 -16.89
N THR A 68 15.91 -11.20 -16.01
CA THR A 68 16.11 -10.29 -14.88
C THR A 68 16.37 -8.85 -15.35
N ALA A 69 17.19 -8.67 -16.39
CA ALA A 69 17.44 -7.36 -16.97
C ALA A 69 16.18 -6.74 -17.60
N LEU A 70 15.38 -7.54 -18.30
CA LEU A 70 14.12 -7.10 -18.91
C LEU A 70 13.05 -6.76 -17.86
N GLU A 71 12.90 -7.59 -16.83
CA GLU A 71 12.00 -7.34 -15.70
C GLU A 71 12.39 -6.05 -14.97
N ASN A 72 13.67 -5.86 -14.65
CA ASN A 72 14.16 -4.64 -14.02
C ASN A 72 13.91 -3.39 -14.88
N TRP A 73 14.13 -3.48 -16.19
CA TRP A 73 13.81 -2.41 -17.12
C TRP A 73 12.31 -2.12 -17.14
N TYR A 74 11.49 -3.16 -17.26
CA TYR A 74 10.05 -3.02 -17.34
C TYR A 74 9.42 -2.50 -16.05
N SER A 75 9.92 -2.90 -14.89
CA SER A 75 9.50 -2.34 -13.60
C SER A 75 9.79 -0.84 -13.51
N SER A 76 10.87 -0.35 -14.14
CA SER A 76 11.12 1.10 -14.22
C SER A 76 10.08 1.80 -15.08
N VAL A 77 9.71 1.18 -16.21
CA VAL A 77 8.66 1.69 -17.10
C VAL A 77 7.32 1.73 -16.38
N LEU A 78 6.95 0.64 -15.72
CA LEU A 78 5.71 0.55 -14.96
C LEU A 78 5.69 1.54 -13.81
N PHE A 79 6.78 1.68 -13.07
CA PHE A 79 6.86 2.64 -11.98
C PHE A 79 6.63 4.07 -12.49
N ALA A 80 7.33 4.49 -13.54
CA ALA A 80 7.14 5.85 -14.07
C ALA A 80 5.76 6.05 -14.72
N ALA A 81 5.19 5.00 -15.32
CA ALA A 81 3.85 5.02 -15.88
C ALA A 81 2.79 5.15 -14.77
N THR A 82 2.91 4.40 -13.68
CA THR A 82 1.92 4.36 -12.60
C THR A 82 2.04 5.53 -11.64
N GLU A 83 3.26 5.88 -11.22
CA GLU A 83 3.49 6.90 -10.20
C GLU A 83 3.62 8.30 -10.78
N LEU A 84 4.05 8.44 -12.04
CA LEU A 84 4.30 9.75 -12.68
C LEU A 84 3.38 10.03 -13.88
N GLU A 85 2.46 9.12 -14.20
CA GLU A 85 1.64 9.15 -15.41
C GLU A 85 2.46 9.35 -16.70
N SER A 86 3.73 8.94 -16.69
CA SER A 86 4.66 9.21 -17.78
C SER A 86 4.61 8.08 -18.81
N PRO A 87 4.23 8.36 -20.08
CA PRO A 87 4.21 7.33 -21.10
C PRO A 87 5.64 6.90 -21.46
N VAL A 88 5.80 5.64 -21.86
CA VAL A 88 7.12 5.05 -22.17
C VAL A 88 7.96 5.87 -23.17
N LYS A 89 7.31 6.62 -24.06
CA LYS A 89 7.97 7.50 -25.05
C LYS A 89 8.69 8.71 -24.44
N ASN A 90 8.26 9.13 -23.26
CA ASN A 90 8.84 10.26 -22.54
C ASN A 90 9.90 9.78 -21.53
N LEU A 91 10.05 8.46 -21.34
CA LEU A 91 11.11 7.91 -20.53
C LEU A 91 12.43 8.06 -21.29
N LYS A 92 13.26 9.00 -20.82
CA LYS A 92 14.69 8.84 -20.97
C LYS A 92 15.05 7.59 -20.17
N SER A 93 15.95 6.75 -20.67
CA SER A 93 16.38 5.59 -19.90
C SER A 93 16.97 6.08 -18.58
N ASP A 94 16.22 5.98 -17.49
CA ASP A 94 16.72 6.28 -16.16
C ASP A 94 17.69 5.17 -15.78
N VAL A 95 18.94 5.38 -16.18
CA VAL A 95 20.09 4.60 -15.75
C VAL A 95 20.47 5.16 -14.38
N TYR A 96 19.90 4.58 -13.33
CA TYR A 96 20.51 4.72 -12.01
C TYR A 96 21.87 4.05 -12.11
N HIS A 97 22.93 4.86 -12.19
CA HIS A 97 24.29 4.36 -12.11
C HIS A 97 24.48 3.80 -10.71
N THR A 98 24.40 2.48 -10.63
CA THR A 98 24.71 1.71 -9.43
C THR A 98 26.08 1.09 -9.65
N ASP A 99 26.83 0.95 -8.58
CA ASP A 99 28.10 0.22 -8.61
C ASP A 99 27.88 -1.20 -9.17
N GLU A 100 28.74 -1.62 -10.10
CA GLU A 100 28.57 -2.89 -10.83
C GLU A 100 28.56 -4.08 -9.87
N LYS A 101 29.45 -4.07 -8.86
CA LYS A 101 29.52 -5.14 -7.86
C LYS A 101 28.25 -5.25 -7.04
N PHE A 102 27.66 -4.10 -6.67
CA PHE A 102 26.38 -4.08 -5.99
C PHE A 102 25.23 -4.61 -6.86
N LEU A 103 25.20 -4.21 -8.14
CA LEU A 103 24.21 -4.67 -9.11
C LEU A 103 24.29 -6.19 -9.30
N ASP A 104 25.50 -6.72 -9.46
CA ASP A 104 25.75 -8.16 -9.61
C ASP A 104 25.27 -8.93 -8.37
N THR A 105 25.65 -8.47 -7.17
CA THR A 105 25.25 -9.09 -5.90
C THR A 105 23.72 -9.14 -5.75
N ILE A 106 23.03 -8.07 -6.12
CA ILE A 106 21.57 -8.01 -6.02
C ILE A 106 20.89 -8.86 -7.10
N ASN A 107 21.46 -8.98 -8.29
CA ASN A 107 20.95 -9.89 -9.32
C ASN A 107 21.15 -11.35 -8.95
N GLU A 108 22.25 -11.70 -8.29
CA GLU A 108 22.46 -13.03 -7.71
C GLU A 108 21.38 -13.33 -6.66
N LEU A 109 21.08 -12.37 -5.78
CA LEU A 109 20.00 -12.49 -4.80
C LEU A 109 18.64 -12.67 -5.49
N ALA A 110 18.35 -11.94 -6.58
CA ALA A 110 17.12 -12.11 -7.34
C ALA A 110 17.02 -13.50 -7.98
N THR A 111 18.14 -14.01 -8.48
CA THR A 111 18.22 -15.37 -9.02
C THR A 111 17.95 -16.41 -7.93
N ALA A 112 18.50 -16.22 -6.72
CA ALA A 112 18.23 -17.08 -5.57
C ALA A 112 16.76 -17.01 -5.14
N ALA A 113 16.20 -15.80 -5.00
CA ALA A 113 14.80 -15.58 -4.65
C ALA A 113 13.84 -16.31 -5.62
N ARG A 114 14.13 -16.22 -6.94
CA ARG A 114 13.33 -16.89 -7.98
C ARG A 114 13.34 -18.42 -7.83
N LYS A 115 14.49 -19.03 -7.47
CA LYS A 115 14.57 -20.48 -7.20
C LYS A 115 13.64 -20.93 -6.06
N HIS A 116 13.38 -20.04 -5.10
CA HIS A 116 12.48 -20.26 -3.97
C HIS A 116 11.08 -19.67 -4.16
N LYS A 117 10.71 -19.25 -5.38
CA LYS A 117 9.41 -18.62 -5.70
C LYS A 117 9.12 -17.35 -4.90
N ILE A 118 10.16 -16.63 -4.48
CA ILE A 118 10.04 -15.32 -3.84
C ILE A 118 10.08 -14.27 -4.95
N GLU A 119 9.07 -13.39 -4.98
CA GLU A 119 9.02 -12.26 -5.90
C GLU A 119 9.99 -11.18 -5.43
N PHE A 120 11.09 -11.00 -6.16
CA PHE A 120 12.08 -9.96 -5.90
C PHE A 120 12.59 -9.40 -7.22
N ILE A 121 12.15 -8.20 -7.57
CA ILE A 121 12.62 -7.46 -8.73
C ILE A 121 13.44 -6.28 -8.20
N PRO A 122 14.79 -6.37 -8.23
CA PRO A 122 15.70 -5.39 -7.64
C PRO A 122 15.31 -3.94 -7.85
N LYS A 123 15.10 -3.56 -9.13
CA LYS A 123 14.88 -2.17 -9.49
C LYS A 123 13.52 -1.66 -9.02
N GLN A 124 12.51 -2.54 -8.97
CA GLN A 124 11.21 -2.20 -8.39
C GLN A 124 11.36 -1.87 -6.90
N VAL A 125 11.99 -2.76 -6.14
CA VAL A 125 12.21 -2.57 -4.70
C VAL A 125 12.99 -1.29 -4.41
N MET A 126 14.04 -1.02 -5.20
CA MET A 126 14.83 0.20 -5.07
C MET A 126 14.00 1.47 -5.36
N LEU A 127 13.20 1.48 -6.42
CA LEU A 127 12.36 2.63 -6.78
C LEU A 127 11.27 2.89 -5.74
N GLU A 128 10.61 1.84 -5.26
CA GLU A 128 9.62 1.91 -4.18
C GLU A 128 10.25 2.47 -2.90
N ALA A 129 11.45 2.00 -2.53
CA ALA A 129 12.18 2.49 -1.36
C ALA A 129 12.59 3.96 -1.49
N LEU A 130 13.08 4.38 -2.66
CA LEU A 130 13.42 5.78 -2.93
C LEU A 130 12.19 6.68 -2.86
N LEU A 131 11.07 6.23 -3.43
CA LEU A 131 9.81 6.97 -3.39
C LEU A 131 9.29 7.11 -1.96
N ASP A 132 9.28 6.03 -1.18
CA ASP A 132 8.89 6.08 0.23
C ASP A 132 9.79 7.02 1.04
N ALA A 133 11.10 7.00 0.80
CA ALA A 133 12.05 7.93 1.40
C ALA A 133 11.74 9.39 1.02
N ALA A 134 11.39 9.67 -0.24
CA ALA A 134 10.97 10.99 -0.69
C ALA A 134 9.69 11.45 0.01
N LYS A 135 8.66 10.59 0.09
CA LYS A 135 7.40 10.87 0.81
C LYS A 135 7.65 11.17 2.29
N LYS A 136 8.47 10.35 2.96
CA LYS A 136 8.88 10.57 4.36
C LYS A 136 9.61 11.89 4.54
N THR A 137 10.49 12.25 3.61
CA THR A 137 11.26 13.50 3.65
C THR A 137 10.36 14.71 3.49
N GLU A 138 9.48 14.74 2.48
CA GLU A 138 8.51 15.82 2.31
C GLU A 138 7.65 15.98 3.56
N HIS A 139 7.09 14.89 4.08
CA HIS A 139 6.29 14.90 5.30
C HIS A 139 7.06 15.43 6.52
N ALA A 140 8.33 15.06 6.67
CA ALA A 140 9.17 15.55 7.76
C ALA A 140 9.42 17.07 7.67
N ILE A 141 9.60 17.60 6.46
CA ILE A 141 9.76 19.05 6.24
C ILE A 141 8.43 19.77 6.54
N GLU A 142 7.30 19.24 6.06
CA GLU A 142 5.98 19.82 6.35
C GLU A 142 5.68 19.85 7.86
N LYS A 143 6.03 18.78 8.59
CA LYS A 143 5.90 18.71 10.05
C LYS A 143 6.78 19.75 10.77
N LYS A 144 8.01 19.97 10.30
CA LYS A 144 8.93 20.96 10.90
C LYS A 144 8.54 22.40 10.59
N THR A 145 8.04 22.66 9.39
CA THR A 145 7.77 24.03 8.91
C THR A 145 6.32 24.47 9.11
N GLY A 146 5.40 23.53 9.35
CA GLY A 146 3.96 23.78 9.40
C GLY A 146 3.35 24.17 8.04
N LYS A 147 4.14 24.15 6.96
CA LYS A 147 3.73 24.55 5.61
C LYS A 147 3.63 23.32 4.73
N LYS A 148 2.54 23.22 3.97
CA LYS A 148 2.38 22.18 2.95
C LYS A 148 3.27 22.51 1.75
N LEU A 149 4.15 21.59 1.38
CA LEU A 149 5.07 21.75 0.25
C LEU A 149 4.40 21.31 -1.06
N GLY A 150 3.76 20.13 -1.02
CA GLY A 150 3.02 19.55 -2.14
C GLY A 150 3.85 19.34 -3.40
N LEU A 151 5.17 19.17 -3.30
CA LEU A 151 6.09 18.91 -4.41
C LEU A 151 5.75 17.60 -5.10
N LEU A 152 5.56 16.50 -4.34
CA LEU A 152 5.18 15.22 -4.93
C LEU A 152 3.77 15.28 -5.52
N SER A 153 2.83 15.91 -4.81
CA SER A 153 1.45 16.06 -5.30
C SER A 153 1.34 16.89 -6.58
N LYS A 154 2.22 17.87 -6.81
CA LYS A 154 2.28 18.65 -8.06
C LYS A 154 2.71 17.79 -9.26
N ALA A 155 3.44 16.71 -9.00
CA ALA A 155 3.83 15.73 -10.00
C ALA A 155 2.82 14.58 -10.15
N GLY A 156 1.63 14.69 -9.53
CA GLY A 156 0.62 13.63 -9.55
C GLY A 156 0.88 12.48 -8.56
N ILE A 157 1.98 12.53 -7.80
CA ILE A 157 2.38 11.47 -6.88
C ILE A 157 1.64 11.64 -5.54
N ASP A 158 1.10 10.54 -5.00
CA ASP A 158 0.58 10.52 -3.64
C ASP A 158 1.71 10.75 -2.62
N SER A 159 1.75 11.93 -1.99
CA SER A 159 2.85 12.35 -1.10
C SER A 159 2.87 11.68 0.28
N ARG A 160 1.90 10.80 0.57
CA ARG A 160 1.74 10.20 1.91
C ARG A 160 2.69 9.00 2.11
N PRO A 161 3.50 8.98 3.19
CA PRO A 161 4.40 7.86 3.47
C PRO A 161 3.68 6.51 3.61
N SER A 162 4.33 5.43 3.17
CA SER A 162 3.75 4.08 3.06
C SER A 162 3.32 3.46 4.40
N GLY A 163 3.73 4.07 5.53
CA GLY A 163 3.33 3.67 6.90
C GLY A 163 2.25 4.56 7.55
N LEU A 164 1.84 5.65 6.92
CA LEU A 164 0.79 6.56 7.43
C LEU A 164 -0.61 6.23 6.91
N ILE A 165 -0.69 5.42 5.84
CA ILE A 165 -1.94 4.89 5.32
C ILE A 165 -1.97 3.38 5.59
N LYS A 166 -2.35 2.96 6.80
CA LYS A 166 -3.15 1.74 6.84
C LYS A 166 -4.43 2.08 6.07
N LYS A 167 -4.57 1.59 4.83
CA LYS A 167 -5.88 1.58 4.17
C LYS A 167 -6.80 0.93 5.19
N LEU A 168 -7.86 1.63 5.58
CA LEU A 168 -8.90 1.07 6.42
C LEU A 168 -9.34 -0.23 5.74
N ASP A 169 -9.04 -1.37 6.35
CA ASP A 169 -9.46 -2.65 5.79
C ASP A 169 -10.99 -2.67 5.70
N GLU A 170 -11.52 -3.37 4.70
CA GLU A 170 -12.96 -3.34 4.40
C GLU A 170 -13.79 -3.83 5.61
N LYS A 171 -13.23 -4.75 6.41
CA LYS A 171 -13.89 -5.30 7.61
C LYS A 171 -14.01 -4.25 8.72
N SER A 172 -12.98 -3.47 8.97
CA SER A 172 -12.93 -2.38 9.93
C SER A 172 -13.77 -1.19 9.48
N ARG A 173 -13.97 -1.02 8.15
CA ARG A 173 -14.94 -0.06 7.59
C ARG A 173 -16.37 -0.41 7.96
N MET A 174 -16.71 -1.70 8.08
CA MET A 174 -18.09 -2.13 8.36
C MET A 174 -18.63 -1.56 9.66
N LEU A 175 -17.80 -1.30 10.68
CA LEU A 175 -18.22 -0.63 11.90
C LEU A 175 -18.82 0.76 11.63
N PHE A 176 -18.13 1.57 10.81
CA PHE A 176 -18.58 2.90 10.44
C PHE A 176 -19.75 2.87 9.47
N LYS A 177 -19.84 1.84 8.63
CA LYS A 177 -21.00 1.62 7.76
C LYS A 177 -22.24 1.31 8.59
N CYS A 178 -22.15 0.43 9.58
CA CYS A 178 -23.24 0.15 10.51
C CYS A 178 -23.67 1.42 11.27
N ILE A 179 -22.72 2.23 11.74
CA ILE A 179 -23.04 3.53 12.38
C ILE A 179 -23.76 4.48 11.43
N TYR A 180 -23.30 4.57 10.18
CA TYR A 180 -23.91 5.44 9.17
C TYR A 180 -25.35 5.02 8.83
N ASP A 181 -25.60 3.70 8.84
CA ASP A 181 -26.87 3.07 8.50
C ASP A 181 -27.74 2.76 9.75
N LEU A 182 -27.43 3.34 10.92
CA LEU A 182 -28.23 3.15 12.14
C LEU A 182 -29.67 3.66 11.95
N PRO A 183 -30.68 2.96 12.51
CA PRO A 183 -32.10 3.35 12.37
C PRO A 183 -32.43 4.75 12.91
N CYS A 184 -31.68 5.25 13.89
CA CYS A 184 -31.85 6.58 14.47
C CYS A 184 -31.46 7.73 13.52
N GLY A 185 -30.83 7.40 12.38
CA GLY A 185 -30.39 8.36 11.37
C GLY A 185 -29.02 8.96 11.66
N THR A 186 -28.34 9.40 10.59
CA THR A 186 -26.93 9.82 10.65
C THR A 186 -26.68 10.99 11.61
N GLN A 187 -27.63 11.93 11.76
CA GLN A 187 -27.44 13.07 12.67
C GLN A 187 -27.43 12.65 14.14
N GLU A 188 -28.35 11.77 14.54
CA GLU A 188 -28.41 11.28 15.92
C GLU A 188 -27.22 10.35 16.23
N ALA A 189 -26.86 9.48 15.28
CA ALA A 189 -25.65 8.67 15.38
C ALA A 189 -24.37 9.53 15.59
N LEU A 190 -24.24 10.66 14.88
CA LEU A 190 -23.13 11.60 15.07
C LEU A 190 -23.18 12.30 16.44
N ARG A 191 -24.37 12.65 16.93
CA ARG A 191 -24.54 13.26 18.26
C ARG A 191 -24.05 12.30 19.34
N GLN A 192 -24.47 11.03 19.27
CA GLN A 192 -24.04 9.98 20.21
C GLN A 192 -22.54 9.69 20.09
N PHE A 193 -22.03 9.55 18.85
CA PHE A 193 -20.60 9.36 18.60
C PHE A 193 -19.75 10.47 19.25
N ASN A 194 -20.13 11.73 19.05
CA ASN A 194 -19.42 12.87 19.59
C ASN A 194 -19.57 13.00 21.11
N ALA A 195 -20.70 12.58 21.68
CA ALA A 195 -20.88 12.50 23.13
C ALA A 195 -19.92 11.49 23.75
N ILE A 196 -19.78 10.29 23.18
CA ILE A 196 -18.79 9.29 23.64
C ILE A 196 -17.36 9.84 23.43
N ALA A 197 -17.09 10.51 22.31
CA ALA A 197 -15.80 11.15 22.06
C ALA A 197 -15.41 12.14 23.18
N GLN A 198 -16.36 12.94 23.63
CA GLN A 198 -16.16 13.88 24.74
C GLN A 198 -15.90 13.16 26.07
N ARG A 199 -16.61 12.06 26.36
CA ARG A 199 -16.32 11.22 27.54
C ARG A 199 -14.88 10.70 27.53
N TYR A 200 -14.33 10.41 26.34
CA TYR A 200 -12.93 9.99 26.16
C TYR A 200 -11.93 11.16 26.09
N GLY A 201 -12.35 12.39 26.40
CA GLY A 201 -11.50 13.58 26.35
C GLY A 201 -11.10 14.01 24.93
N ARG A 202 -11.82 13.56 23.89
CA ARG A 202 -11.52 13.93 22.50
C ARG A 202 -12.23 15.23 22.15
N ARG A 203 -11.44 16.21 21.71
CA ARG A 203 -11.93 17.55 21.29
C ARG A 203 -12.38 17.61 19.83
N ASN A 204 -12.02 16.61 19.02
CA ASN A 204 -12.35 16.59 17.60
C ASN A 204 -13.67 15.85 17.39
N ASN A 205 -14.63 16.53 16.76
CA ASN A 205 -15.92 15.92 16.43
C ASN A 205 -15.86 15.19 15.09
N MET A 206 -16.54 14.05 15.02
CA MET A 206 -16.92 13.42 13.77
C MET A 206 -17.95 14.31 13.05
N THR A 207 -17.69 14.57 11.77
CA THR A 207 -18.63 15.28 10.89
C THR A 207 -19.37 14.30 9.99
N SER A 208 -20.55 14.70 9.51
CA SER A 208 -21.33 13.90 8.55
C SER A 208 -20.53 13.58 7.29
N GLU A 209 -19.79 14.56 6.78
CA GLU A 209 -18.95 14.35 5.60
C GLU A 209 -17.84 13.33 5.85
N LEU A 210 -17.17 13.41 7.01
CA LEU A 210 -16.10 12.47 7.38
C LEU A 210 -16.64 11.05 7.56
N LEU A 211 -17.74 10.89 8.30
CA LEU A 211 -18.38 9.58 8.50
C LEU A 211 -18.80 8.97 7.15
N ARG A 212 -19.40 9.76 6.26
CA ARG A 212 -19.79 9.33 4.91
C ARG A 212 -18.59 8.92 4.06
N LYS A 213 -17.49 9.67 4.10
CA LYS A 213 -16.23 9.32 3.41
C LYS A 213 -15.62 8.02 3.91
N ILE A 214 -15.75 7.74 5.21
CA ILE A 214 -15.28 6.49 5.82
C ILE A 214 -16.20 5.33 5.43
N ALA A 215 -17.50 5.47 5.66
CA ALA A 215 -18.50 4.41 5.54
C ALA A 215 -18.84 4.03 4.09
N LYS A 216 -18.99 5.04 3.22
CA LYS A 216 -19.45 4.91 1.83
C LYS A 216 -18.61 5.83 0.92
N PRO A 217 -17.31 5.54 0.74
CA PRO A 217 -16.45 6.33 -0.14
C PRO A 217 -16.98 6.29 -1.58
N LYS A 218 -16.98 7.43 -2.27
CA LYS A 218 -17.29 7.45 -3.71
C LYS A 218 -16.13 6.85 -4.51
N LYS A 219 -16.42 6.40 -5.73
CA LYS A 219 -15.38 5.96 -6.67
C LYS A 219 -14.36 7.09 -6.85
N ASP A 220 -13.08 6.76 -6.73
CA ASP A 220 -11.94 7.69 -6.83
C ASP A 220 -11.85 8.74 -5.70
N GLU A 221 -12.69 8.63 -4.65
CA GLU A 221 -12.61 9.50 -3.48
C GLU A 221 -11.57 9.02 -2.48
N PHE A 222 -10.74 9.96 -2.04
CA PHE A 222 -9.73 9.73 -1.02
C PHE A 222 -10.36 9.21 0.28
N SER A 223 -9.99 7.99 0.69
CA SER A 223 -10.36 7.44 1.98
C SER A 223 -9.60 8.15 3.10
N PRO A 224 -10.29 8.82 4.04
CA PRO A 224 -9.64 9.53 5.13
C PRO A 224 -8.97 8.55 6.10
N THR A 225 -7.89 9.00 6.75
CA THR A 225 -7.23 8.22 7.80
C THR A 225 -8.14 8.16 9.03
N VAL A 226 -8.50 6.94 9.45
CA VAL A 226 -9.26 6.69 10.67
C VAL A 226 -8.31 6.52 11.84
N LYS A 227 -8.48 7.32 12.89
CA LYS A 227 -7.62 7.26 14.09
C LYS A 227 -8.05 6.12 15.01
N LYS A 228 -7.12 5.49 15.73
CA LYS A 228 -7.40 4.36 16.64
C LYS A 228 -8.56 4.62 17.59
N TRP A 229 -8.61 5.81 18.20
CA TRP A 229 -9.69 6.20 19.13
C TRP A 229 -11.08 6.25 18.48
N MET A 230 -11.17 6.44 17.15
CA MET A 230 -12.44 6.45 16.44
C MET A 230 -13.06 5.05 16.40
N PHE A 231 -12.23 4.00 16.35
CA PHE A 231 -12.69 2.61 16.45
C PHE A 231 -13.22 2.30 17.85
N SER A 232 -12.51 2.73 18.90
CA SER A 232 -12.96 2.53 20.29
C SER A 232 -14.34 3.16 20.54
N ILE A 233 -14.58 4.35 19.98
CA ILE A 233 -15.90 5.00 20.04
C ILE A 233 -16.93 4.24 19.22
N ALA A 234 -16.57 3.80 18.01
CA ALA A 234 -17.47 3.06 17.14
C ALA A 234 -17.98 1.77 17.81
N ILE A 235 -17.08 1.04 18.48
CA ILE A 235 -17.39 -0.17 19.26
C ILE A 235 -18.39 0.15 20.37
N ASP A 236 -18.13 1.19 21.16
CA ASP A 236 -19.00 1.56 22.28
C ASP A 236 -20.36 2.07 21.82
N LEU A 237 -20.41 2.84 20.73
CA LEU A 237 -21.65 3.34 20.15
C LEU A 237 -22.53 2.21 19.62
N LEU A 238 -21.95 1.25 18.90
CA LEU A 238 -22.68 0.09 18.39
C LEU A 238 -23.27 -0.72 19.54
N HIS A 239 -22.48 -0.93 20.60
CA HIS A 239 -22.98 -1.60 21.80
C HIS A 239 -24.10 -0.80 22.51
N GLU A 240 -23.98 0.52 22.64
CA GLU A 240 -25.04 1.38 23.19
C GLU A 240 -26.34 1.36 22.33
N ASN A 241 -26.25 0.90 21.09
CA ASN A 241 -27.39 0.72 20.17
C ASN A 241 -27.78 -0.76 19.99
N ASP A 242 -27.43 -1.63 20.95
CA ASP A 242 -27.76 -3.07 20.98
C ASP A 242 -27.21 -3.89 19.79
N ILE A 243 -26.14 -3.40 19.15
CA ILE A 243 -25.45 -4.09 18.05
C ILE A 243 -24.12 -4.63 18.56
N ASN A 244 -23.93 -5.95 18.52
CA ASN A 244 -22.68 -6.57 18.93
C ASN A 244 -21.57 -6.33 17.88
N PRO A 245 -20.48 -5.60 18.21
CA PRO A 245 -19.40 -5.33 17.26
C PRO A 245 -18.69 -6.59 16.76
N LEU A 246 -18.71 -7.68 17.52
CA LEU A 246 -18.13 -8.98 17.14
C LEU A 246 -18.85 -9.65 15.97
N SER A 247 -20.09 -9.27 15.66
CA SER A 247 -20.80 -9.77 14.48
C SER A 247 -20.50 -8.95 13.21
N ILE A 248 -19.71 -7.88 13.32
CA ILE A 248 -19.44 -6.94 12.22
C ILE A 248 -17.99 -7.02 11.75
N ALA A 249 -17.03 -7.10 12.67
CA ALA A 249 -15.61 -7.06 12.38
C ALA A 249 -14.84 -8.16 13.14
N GLU A 250 -13.55 -8.30 12.82
CA GLU A 250 -12.72 -9.36 13.41
C GLU A 250 -12.52 -9.16 14.92
N THR A 251 -12.68 -10.25 15.66
CA THR A 251 -12.57 -10.29 17.12
C THR A 251 -11.28 -9.68 17.65
N GLU A 252 -10.15 -9.99 17.02
CA GLU A 252 -8.84 -9.45 17.40
C GLU A 252 -8.82 -7.92 17.34
N SER A 253 -9.37 -7.34 16.28
CA SER A 253 -9.44 -5.88 16.11
C SER A 253 -10.40 -5.23 17.11
N ILE A 254 -11.59 -5.83 17.33
CA ILE A 254 -12.55 -5.33 18.32
C ILE A 254 -11.91 -5.35 19.72
N ALA A 255 -11.32 -6.46 20.11
CA ALA A 255 -10.66 -6.62 21.40
C ALA A 255 -9.51 -5.62 21.58
N TYR A 256 -8.66 -5.45 20.56
CA TYR A 256 -7.56 -4.48 20.58
C TYR A 256 -8.05 -3.03 20.79
N TYR A 257 -9.01 -2.55 19.99
CA TYR A 257 -9.48 -1.17 20.09
C TYR A 257 -10.33 -0.92 21.34
N PHE A 258 -11.07 -1.93 21.82
CA PHE A 258 -11.75 -1.89 23.10
C PHE A 258 -10.75 -1.73 24.25
N ALA A 259 -9.73 -2.60 24.31
CA ALA A 259 -8.70 -2.56 25.33
C ALA A 259 -7.88 -1.28 25.32
N LEU A 260 -7.56 -0.74 24.15
CA LEU A 260 -6.82 0.52 24.01
C LEU A 260 -7.48 1.68 24.75
N GLN A 261 -8.82 1.73 24.77
CA GLN A 261 -9.55 2.76 25.48
C GLN A 261 -9.65 2.45 26.98
N ARG A 262 -9.95 1.20 27.36
CA ARG A 262 -10.01 0.79 28.77
C ARG A 262 -8.67 1.00 29.50
N GLN A 263 -7.56 0.76 28.80
CA GLN A 263 -6.22 1.03 29.31
C GLN A 263 -6.00 2.52 29.60
N GLN A 264 -6.48 3.42 28.72
CA GLN A 264 -6.39 4.88 28.93
C GLN A 264 -7.24 5.35 30.11
N GLU A 265 -8.25 4.58 30.49
CA GLU A 265 -9.10 4.82 31.66
C GLU A 265 -8.53 4.20 32.94
N GLY A 266 -7.36 3.54 32.87
CA GLY A 266 -6.70 2.92 34.02
C GLY A 266 -7.19 1.52 34.38
N VAL A 267 -7.99 0.89 33.52
CA VAL A 267 -8.43 -0.50 33.70
C VAL A 267 -7.25 -1.43 33.45
N ASN A 268 -7.08 -2.47 34.28
CA ASN A 268 -6.03 -3.47 34.10
C ASN A 268 -6.43 -4.58 33.10
N ALA A 269 -5.48 -5.39 32.63
CA ALA A 269 -5.73 -6.42 31.62
C ALA A 269 -6.81 -7.44 32.05
N THR A 270 -6.76 -7.93 33.29
CA THR A 270 -7.71 -8.94 33.81
C THR A 270 -9.12 -8.39 33.84
N GLU A 271 -9.29 -7.17 34.35
CA GLU A 271 -10.57 -6.47 34.38
C GLU A 271 -11.07 -6.15 32.96
N CYS A 272 -10.17 -5.79 32.05
CA CYS A 272 -10.51 -5.54 30.65
C CYS A 272 -11.05 -6.79 29.95
N VAL A 273 -10.45 -7.96 30.18
CA VAL A 273 -10.94 -9.24 29.65
C VAL A 273 -12.31 -9.58 30.23
N PHE A 274 -12.51 -9.36 31.54
CA PHE A 274 -13.81 -9.56 32.18
C PHE A 274 -14.90 -8.65 31.56
N LEU A 275 -14.60 -7.36 31.36
CA LEU A 275 -15.51 -6.41 30.72
C LEU A 275 -15.81 -6.81 29.27
N PHE A 276 -14.78 -7.22 28.51
CA PHE A 276 -14.95 -7.68 27.13
C PHE A 276 -15.90 -8.89 27.05
N LYS A 277 -15.68 -9.90 27.90
CA LYS A 277 -16.53 -11.09 28.00
C LYS A 277 -17.97 -10.73 28.35
N THR A 278 -18.16 -9.88 29.35
CA THR A 278 -19.48 -9.50 29.85
C THR A 278 -20.25 -8.67 28.82
N ARG A 279 -19.56 -7.73 28.17
CA ARG A 279 -20.17 -6.75 27.26
C ARG A 279 -20.54 -7.34 25.91
N PHE A 280 -19.70 -8.22 25.36
CA PHE A 280 -19.87 -8.73 24.01
C PHE A 280 -20.28 -10.20 23.93
N GLN A 281 -20.32 -10.92 25.06
CA GLN A 281 -20.72 -12.33 25.14
C GLN A 281 -20.11 -13.18 24.00
N PRO A 282 -18.78 -13.16 23.82
CA PRO A 282 -18.12 -13.86 22.72
C PRO A 282 -18.31 -15.38 22.81
N THR A 283 -18.26 -16.07 21.67
CA THR A 283 -18.08 -17.54 21.67
C THR A 283 -16.75 -17.92 22.32
N GLU A 284 -16.55 -19.19 22.68
CA GLU A 284 -15.28 -19.64 23.30
C GLU A 284 -14.06 -19.32 22.41
N GLU A 285 -14.15 -19.56 21.11
CA GLU A 285 -13.09 -19.23 20.15
C GLU A 285 -12.81 -17.72 20.12
N GLN A 286 -13.86 -16.90 20.08
CA GLN A 286 -13.73 -15.45 20.09
C GLN A 286 -13.16 -14.94 21.43
N LEU A 287 -13.50 -15.58 22.55
CA LEU A 287 -12.97 -15.22 23.85
C LEU A 287 -11.47 -15.49 23.92
N VAL A 288 -11.01 -16.62 23.38
CA VAL A 288 -9.57 -16.95 23.32
C VAL A 288 -8.81 -15.93 22.47
N ILE A 289 -9.29 -15.63 21.26
CA ILE A 289 -8.68 -14.65 20.36
C ILE A 289 -8.66 -13.25 21.00
N GLY A 290 -9.80 -12.84 21.57
CA GLY A 290 -9.96 -11.54 22.20
C GLY A 290 -9.04 -11.38 23.42
N THR A 291 -8.97 -12.39 24.29
CA THR A 291 -8.10 -12.38 25.48
C THR A 291 -6.64 -12.17 25.08
N LYS A 292 -6.15 -12.95 24.11
CA LYS A 292 -4.78 -12.83 23.60
C LYS A 292 -4.47 -11.44 23.04
N ALA A 293 -5.42 -10.86 22.29
CA ALA A 293 -5.26 -9.51 21.73
C ALA A 293 -5.19 -8.43 22.81
N ILE A 294 -5.98 -8.58 23.89
CA ILE A 294 -5.95 -7.68 25.05
C ILE A 294 -4.61 -7.82 25.79
N GLU A 295 -4.20 -9.03 26.13
CA GLU A 295 -2.95 -9.30 26.86
C GLU A 295 -1.73 -8.74 26.11
N ASN A 296 -1.61 -9.03 24.81
CA ASN A 296 -0.52 -8.52 23.98
C ASN A 296 -0.41 -6.98 24.03
N LEU A 297 -1.54 -6.26 23.95
CA LEU A 297 -1.54 -4.80 24.01
C LEU A 297 -1.00 -4.28 25.35
N TYR A 298 -1.39 -4.92 26.46
CA TYR A 298 -0.95 -4.52 27.80
C TYR A 298 0.52 -4.89 28.06
N GLU A 299 1.02 -5.98 27.48
CA GLU A 299 2.44 -6.35 27.55
C GLU A 299 3.31 -5.36 26.76
N GLU A 300 2.94 -5.03 25.51
CA GLU A 300 3.68 -4.08 24.66
C GLU A 300 3.86 -2.71 25.33
N THR A 301 2.88 -2.28 26.13
CA THR A 301 2.89 -0.99 26.81
C THR A 301 3.55 -1.02 28.19
N ALA A 302 3.69 -2.19 28.82
CA ALA A 302 4.47 -2.34 30.06
C ALA A 302 5.99 -2.32 29.79
N THR A 303 6.41 -2.63 28.56
CA THR A 303 7.82 -2.65 28.13
C THR A 303 8.33 -1.35 27.50
N ALA A 304 7.48 -0.32 27.37
CA ALA A 304 7.78 0.97 26.73
C ALA A 304 7.92 2.11 27.75
#